data_AF-A0A7Y3L2R1-F1
#
_entry.id   AF-A0A7Y3L2R1-F1
#
_cell.length_a   1.000
_cell.length_b   1.000
_cell.length_c   1.000
_cell.angle_alpha   90.00
_cell.angle_beta   90.00
_cell.angle_gamma   90.00
#
_symmetry.space_group_name_H-M   'P 1'
#
loop_
_entity.id
_entity.type
_entity.pdbx_description
1 polymer ?
#
loop_
_entity_poly.entity_id
_entity_poly.type
_entity_poly.pdbx_seq_one_letter_code
_entity_poly.pdbx_strand_id
1 'polypeptide(L)'
;MSQGPRAAALALAAASFCACALPVPAPRVSDRAFGFYADNAVIFEAVRKGDVALLSRLVADGAAVDPSDEFGDTPLIYAAMSGRADEARVLLAHGAHVDARDSFRQTALIAAAQHGAADVVALLLKRGADVAAKDRFGRDALMYAAIYDSVPSARLLLDAGADPNIRDPWGATALSFAVEHGFTAMTATLLPRARVTPGLIETAKASGQADIAALLRRAAGLPALPAEESAPVPERLPLPRPAPLPALYSAVDSPPPALAPDPRRFALIVGVERYLRLPAAAYAARDAEAMKNYLIAMGYPRQNIVTLSGPNATRALLQGYLEEWLPRNLKPDSEFFLYYAGHGAADALTHKSYLVPWDADAEFLDATAYPLDRLYADLSKLRSRAIVAALDACFSGMGARSVAPPGRPLVSDVTWGRPLGAARVLAAASGTQIAAVLPEEGHGLFTYYLLKGLRGAASDARGRVTLDGLERYLAPAVSAAAARQNLTQTPVLIPAQGPDEVLVRWPTAGR
;
A
#
# COMPACT_ATOMS: atom_id res chain seq x y z
N MET A 1 -84.67 3.04 28.68
CA MET A 1 -84.44 1.66 29.17
C MET A 1 -83.38 1.04 28.27
N SER A 2 -82.21 0.56 28.66
CA SER A 2 -81.50 0.45 29.94
C SER A 2 -79.99 0.43 29.65
N GLN A 3 -79.24 1.21 30.42
CA GLN A 3 -77.88 1.00 30.93
C GLN A 3 -76.76 0.43 30.03
N GLY A 4 -75.72 1.26 29.83
CA GLY A 4 -74.49 1.13 30.62
C GLY A 4 -73.28 0.39 30.01
N PRO A 5 -72.03 0.74 30.42
CA PRO A 5 -70.88 0.85 29.51
C PRO A 5 -69.62 0.04 29.93
N ARG A 6 -68.52 0.26 29.18
CA ARG A 6 -67.06 0.11 29.50
C ARG A 6 -66.30 -1.15 29.05
N ALA A 7 -65.32 -0.89 28.18
CA ALA A 7 -63.88 -1.17 28.26
C ALA A 7 -63.37 -2.51 28.86
N ALA A 8 -62.48 -3.18 28.14
CA ALA A 8 -61.06 -3.33 28.50
C ALA A 8 -60.31 -4.28 27.53
N ALA A 9 -59.07 -3.92 27.25
CA ALA A 9 -58.07 -4.70 26.55
C ALA A 9 -57.43 -5.78 27.45
N LEU A 10 -56.88 -6.86 26.88
CA LEU A 10 -55.43 -7.17 26.88
C LEU A 10 -55.15 -8.60 26.34
N ALA A 11 -54.09 -8.65 25.52
CA ALA A 11 -53.11 -9.70 25.23
C ALA A 11 -53.29 -11.14 25.77
N LEU A 12 -52.97 -12.13 24.93
CA LEU A 12 -51.92 -13.12 25.23
C LEU A 12 -51.42 -13.87 23.97
N ALA A 13 -50.26 -14.48 24.10
CA ALA A 13 -49.28 -14.80 23.07
C ALA A 13 -49.37 -16.21 22.44
N ALA A 14 -48.66 -16.31 21.31
CA ALA A 14 -47.84 -17.44 20.82
C ALA A 14 -48.49 -18.80 20.49
N ALA A 15 -48.38 -19.21 19.22
CA ALA A 15 -47.97 -20.56 18.83
C ALA A 15 -47.39 -20.57 17.41
N SER A 16 -46.20 -21.14 17.28
CA SER A 16 -45.54 -21.52 16.04
C SER A 16 -46.03 -22.93 15.63
N PHE A 17 -46.34 -23.15 14.35
CA PHE A 17 -45.79 -24.22 13.49
C PHE A 17 -46.65 -24.51 12.24
N CYS A 18 -45.91 -24.86 11.18
CA CYS A 18 -46.25 -25.73 10.06
C CYS A 18 -46.58 -25.10 8.69
N ALA A 19 -45.75 -25.50 7.72
CA ALA A 19 -45.75 -25.13 6.32
C ALA A 19 -46.84 -25.86 5.52
N CYS A 20 -47.39 -25.21 4.49
CA CYS A 20 -47.71 -25.80 3.19
C CYS A 20 -47.93 -24.69 2.16
N ALA A 21 -47.43 -24.96 0.95
CA ALA A 21 -47.24 -24.06 -0.17
C ALA A 21 -48.51 -23.70 -0.94
N LEU A 22 -48.53 -22.51 -1.54
CA LEU A 22 -49.19 -22.23 -2.83
C LEU A 22 -48.38 -21.19 -3.63
N PRO A 23 -48.35 -21.28 -4.98
CA PRO A 23 -47.35 -20.64 -5.84
C PRO A 23 -47.71 -19.20 -6.22
N VAL A 24 -46.72 -18.32 -6.26
CA VAL A 24 -46.85 -16.97 -6.84
C VAL A 24 -46.42 -17.06 -8.32
N PRO A 25 -47.21 -16.52 -9.27
CA PRO A 25 -46.95 -16.70 -10.69
C PRO A 25 -45.73 -15.87 -11.14
N ALA A 26 -44.89 -16.48 -11.98
CA ALA A 26 -43.79 -15.79 -12.65
C ALA A 26 -44.33 -14.77 -13.67
N PRO A 27 -43.78 -13.55 -13.75
CA PRO A 27 -44.16 -12.62 -14.79
C PRO A 27 -43.60 -13.09 -16.13
N ARG A 28 -44.48 -13.25 -17.12
CA ARG A 28 -44.09 -13.34 -18.53
C ARG A 28 -43.72 -11.94 -19.00
N VAL A 29 -42.45 -11.73 -19.31
CA VAL A 29 -41.94 -10.49 -19.92
C VAL A 29 -41.18 -10.87 -21.19
N SER A 30 -41.50 -10.18 -22.28
CA SER A 30 -40.96 -10.37 -23.63
C SER A 30 -39.45 -10.09 -23.75
N ASP A 31 -38.64 -11.12 -23.59
CA ASP A 31 -37.70 -11.72 -24.56
C ASP A 31 -36.68 -10.94 -25.42
N ARG A 32 -36.31 -9.67 -25.17
CA ARG A 32 -35.05 -9.15 -25.76
C ARG A 32 -34.18 -8.26 -24.87
N ALA A 33 -34.76 -7.49 -23.95
CA ALA A 33 -33.97 -6.55 -23.13
C ALA A 33 -33.37 -7.17 -21.86
N PHE A 34 -33.98 -8.24 -21.31
CA PHE A 34 -33.49 -8.92 -20.09
C PHE A 34 -32.38 -9.95 -20.37
N GLY A 35 -32.30 -10.51 -21.59
CA GLY A 35 -31.18 -11.37 -22.00
C GLY A 35 -29.87 -10.60 -22.09
N PHE A 36 -29.92 -9.39 -22.65
CA PHE A 36 -28.75 -8.54 -22.89
C PHE A 36 -27.95 -8.18 -21.62
N TYR A 37 -28.61 -8.01 -20.47
CA TYR A 37 -27.94 -7.72 -19.19
C TYR A 37 -27.42 -8.98 -18.48
N ALA A 38 -28.06 -10.13 -18.69
CA ALA A 38 -27.59 -11.41 -18.14
C ALA A 38 -26.37 -11.93 -18.93
N ASP A 39 -26.39 -11.79 -20.25
CA ASP A 39 -25.36 -12.34 -21.15
C ASP A 39 -24.00 -11.65 -20.97
N ASN A 40 -23.99 -10.33 -20.72
CA ASN A 40 -22.77 -9.58 -20.42
C ASN A 40 -22.09 -10.09 -19.14
N ALA A 41 -22.85 -10.30 -18.05
CA ALA A 41 -22.27 -10.84 -16.81
C ALA A 41 -21.73 -12.27 -17.00
N VAL A 42 -22.38 -13.07 -17.86
CA VAL A 42 -22.02 -14.47 -18.09
C VAL A 42 -20.75 -14.61 -18.94
N ILE A 43 -20.51 -13.73 -19.92
CA ILE A 43 -19.26 -13.77 -20.72
C ILE A 43 -18.04 -13.40 -19.86
N PHE A 44 -18.15 -12.39 -18.97
CA PHE A 44 -17.10 -12.06 -18.01
C PHE A 44 -16.82 -13.23 -17.07
N GLU A 45 -17.86 -13.88 -16.55
CA GLU A 45 -17.69 -15.02 -15.65
C GLU A 45 -17.03 -16.23 -16.35
N ALA A 46 -17.38 -16.49 -17.61
CA ALA A 46 -16.73 -17.53 -18.41
C ALA A 46 -15.23 -17.25 -18.59
N VAL A 47 -14.88 -16.00 -18.93
CA VAL A 47 -13.47 -15.57 -19.04
C VAL A 47 -12.77 -15.59 -17.69
N ARG A 48 -13.42 -15.26 -16.58
CA ARG A 48 -12.84 -15.24 -15.22
C ARG A 48 -12.66 -16.63 -14.62
N LYS A 49 -13.46 -17.61 -15.03
CA LYS A 49 -13.32 -19.03 -14.62
C LYS A 49 -12.47 -19.88 -15.55
N GLY A 50 -12.35 -19.47 -16.80
CA GLY A 50 -11.47 -20.10 -17.79
C GLY A 50 -12.20 -21.17 -18.55
N ASP A 51 -13.51 -20.99 -18.64
CA ASP A 51 -14.41 -21.95 -19.26
C ASP A 51 -14.50 -21.61 -20.75
N VAL A 52 -13.47 -22.01 -21.48
CA VAL A 52 -13.37 -21.83 -22.94
C VAL A 52 -14.57 -22.43 -23.66
N ALA A 53 -15.11 -23.54 -23.15
CA ALA A 53 -16.27 -24.23 -23.74
C ALA A 53 -17.57 -23.44 -23.54
N LEU A 54 -17.79 -22.87 -22.36
CA LEU A 54 -18.89 -21.95 -22.12
C LEU A 54 -18.72 -20.68 -22.95
N LEU A 55 -17.54 -20.06 -22.93
CA LEU A 55 -17.24 -18.85 -23.70
C LEU A 55 -17.51 -19.06 -25.20
N SER A 56 -17.03 -20.17 -25.77
CA SER A 56 -17.23 -20.51 -27.19
C SER A 56 -18.70 -20.69 -27.55
N ARG A 57 -19.52 -21.28 -26.66
CA ARG A 57 -20.96 -21.40 -26.86
C ARG A 57 -21.65 -20.05 -26.81
N LEU A 58 -21.34 -19.22 -25.82
CA LEU A 58 -21.95 -17.89 -25.66
C LEU A 58 -21.72 -17.02 -26.90
N VAL A 59 -20.48 -16.95 -27.40
CA VAL A 59 -20.18 -16.14 -28.60
C VAL A 59 -20.77 -16.74 -29.89
N ALA A 60 -20.89 -18.07 -29.97
CA ALA A 60 -21.56 -18.73 -31.10
C ALA A 60 -23.07 -18.51 -31.10
N ASP A 61 -23.69 -18.40 -29.92
CA ASP A 61 -25.11 -18.10 -29.72
C ASP A 61 -25.44 -16.60 -29.87
N GLY A 62 -24.42 -15.77 -30.17
CA GLY A 62 -24.59 -14.35 -30.47
C GLY A 62 -24.45 -13.40 -29.28
N ALA A 63 -23.84 -13.84 -28.18
CA ALA A 63 -23.49 -12.95 -27.07
C ALA A 63 -22.55 -11.82 -27.55
N ALA A 64 -22.71 -10.62 -26.97
CA ALA A 64 -21.81 -9.51 -27.25
C ALA A 64 -20.37 -9.88 -26.84
N VAL A 65 -19.41 -9.61 -27.73
CA VAL A 65 -17.98 -9.94 -27.53
C VAL A 65 -17.19 -8.82 -26.86
N ASP A 66 -17.65 -7.57 -26.98
CA ASP A 66 -17.06 -6.37 -26.36
C ASP A 66 -18.04 -5.63 -25.43
N PRO A 67 -18.79 -6.30 -24.53
CA PRO A 67 -19.40 -5.56 -23.44
C PRO A 67 -18.28 -4.96 -22.59
N SER A 68 -18.49 -3.76 -22.08
CA SER A 68 -17.61 -3.16 -21.08
C SER A 68 -18.27 -3.27 -19.72
N ASP A 69 -17.50 -3.61 -18.68
CA ASP A 69 -17.98 -3.50 -17.31
C ASP A 69 -17.98 -2.03 -16.83
N GLU A 70 -18.20 -1.81 -15.53
CA GLU A 70 -18.24 -0.47 -14.92
C GLU A 70 -16.88 0.26 -14.96
N PHE A 71 -15.77 -0.44 -15.18
CA PHE A 71 -14.43 0.10 -15.33
C PHE A 71 -14.04 0.30 -16.80
N GLY A 72 -14.90 -0.12 -17.73
CA GLY A 72 -14.62 -0.08 -19.16
C GLY A 72 -13.89 -1.33 -19.65
N ASP A 73 -13.63 -2.31 -18.78
CA ASP A 73 -12.88 -3.50 -19.15
C ASP A 73 -13.73 -4.41 -20.04
N THR A 74 -13.13 -4.88 -21.14
CA THR A 74 -13.76 -5.86 -22.02
C THR A 74 -13.36 -7.29 -21.63
N PRO A 75 -14.09 -8.32 -22.07
CA PRO A 75 -13.69 -9.72 -21.85
C PRO A 75 -12.26 -10.00 -22.35
N LEU A 76 -11.82 -9.30 -23.40
CA LEU A 76 -10.46 -9.45 -23.93
C LEU A 76 -9.40 -8.89 -22.97
N ILE A 77 -9.68 -7.77 -22.29
CA ILE A 77 -8.80 -7.20 -21.26
C ILE A 77 -8.71 -8.16 -20.06
N TYR A 78 -9.82 -8.74 -19.59
CA TYR A 78 -9.80 -9.76 -18.54
C TYR A 78 -8.98 -11.00 -18.91
N ALA A 79 -9.13 -11.47 -20.15
CA ALA A 79 -8.35 -12.60 -20.65
C ALA A 79 -6.84 -12.27 -20.67
N ALA A 80 -6.48 -11.04 -21.05
CA ALA A 80 -5.11 -10.55 -21.02
C ALA A 80 -4.52 -10.46 -19.60
N MET A 81 -5.24 -9.87 -18.64
CA MET A 81 -4.81 -9.80 -17.24
C MET A 81 -4.59 -11.19 -16.62
N SER A 82 -5.41 -12.15 -17.03
CA SER A 82 -5.40 -13.52 -16.48
C SER A 82 -4.48 -14.49 -17.24
N GLY A 83 -3.79 -14.04 -18.31
CA GLY A 83 -2.92 -14.91 -19.11
C GLY A 83 -3.65 -15.98 -19.94
N ARG A 84 -4.92 -15.74 -20.27
CA ARG A 84 -5.85 -16.72 -20.85
C ARG A 84 -5.88 -16.66 -22.38
N ALA A 85 -4.86 -17.28 -22.98
CA ALA A 85 -4.64 -17.22 -24.42
C ALA A 85 -5.73 -17.90 -25.26
N ASP A 86 -6.37 -18.96 -24.74
CA ASP A 86 -7.42 -19.68 -25.47
C ASP A 86 -8.71 -18.86 -25.53
N GLU A 87 -9.09 -18.24 -24.42
CA GLU A 87 -10.23 -17.33 -24.30
C GLU A 87 -10.02 -16.08 -25.13
N ALA A 88 -8.83 -15.47 -25.05
CA ALA A 88 -8.46 -14.35 -25.91
C ALA A 88 -8.55 -14.74 -27.40
N ARG A 89 -8.16 -15.97 -27.77
CA ARG A 89 -8.27 -16.46 -29.15
C ARG A 89 -9.72 -16.59 -29.59
N VAL A 90 -10.60 -17.09 -28.74
CA VAL A 90 -12.05 -17.21 -29.01
C VAL A 90 -12.66 -15.82 -29.21
N LEU A 91 -12.40 -14.89 -28.29
CA LEU A 91 -12.91 -13.51 -28.35
C LEU A 91 -12.46 -12.79 -29.63
N LEU A 92 -11.16 -12.81 -29.92
CA LEU A 92 -10.61 -12.18 -31.13
C LEU A 92 -11.09 -12.86 -32.42
N ALA A 93 -11.39 -14.16 -32.41
CA ALA A 93 -11.95 -14.85 -33.57
C ALA A 93 -13.41 -14.46 -33.85
N HIS A 94 -14.13 -13.98 -32.82
CA HIS A 94 -15.52 -13.53 -32.92
C HIS A 94 -15.64 -12.00 -32.96
N GLY A 95 -14.54 -11.30 -33.25
CA GLY A 95 -14.57 -9.86 -33.57
C GLY A 95 -14.35 -8.92 -32.40
N ALA A 96 -13.85 -9.40 -31.24
CA ALA A 96 -13.46 -8.51 -30.15
C ALA A 96 -12.45 -7.46 -30.63
N HIS A 97 -12.68 -6.19 -30.28
CA HIS A 97 -11.85 -5.08 -30.70
C HIS A 97 -10.50 -5.12 -29.99
N VAL A 98 -9.44 -5.44 -30.75
CA VAL A 98 -8.08 -5.70 -30.22
C VAL A 98 -7.50 -4.54 -29.39
N ASP A 99 -7.80 -3.29 -29.78
CA ASP A 99 -7.35 -2.06 -29.11
C ASP A 99 -8.47 -1.38 -28.31
N ALA A 100 -9.45 -2.16 -27.84
CA ALA A 100 -10.47 -1.62 -26.92
C ALA A 100 -9.77 -1.04 -25.69
N ARG A 101 -10.32 0.05 -25.18
CA ARG A 101 -9.74 0.82 -24.08
C ARG A 101 -10.69 0.85 -22.90
N ASP A 102 -10.18 0.52 -21.74
CA ASP A 102 -10.87 0.73 -20.48
C ASP A 102 -10.94 2.23 -20.12
N SER A 103 -11.49 2.55 -18.94
CA SER A 103 -11.58 3.93 -18.44
C SER A 103 -10.20 4.57 -18.16
N PHE A 104 -9.14 3.76 -18.03
CA PHE A 104 -7.76 4.20 -17.87
C PHE A 104 -7.01 4.28 -19.20
N ARG A 105 -7.69 4.02 -20.32
CA ARG A 105 -7.13 3.90 -21.66
C ARG A 105 -6.14 2.74 -21.81
N GLN A 106 -6.11 1.78 -20.89
CA GLN A 106 -5.37 0.54 -21.04
C GLN A 106 -6.02 -0.34 -22.11
N THR A 107 -5.18 -1.00 -22.91
CA THR A 107 -5.60 -2.00 -23.90
C THR A 107 -5.27 -3.40 -23.38
N ALA A 108 -5.84 -4.43 -24.01
CA ALA A 108 -5.49 -5.82 -23.70
C ALA A 108 -3.98 -6.09 -23.87
N LEU A 109 -3.29 -5.39 -24.78
CA LEU A 109 -1.85 -5.53 -24.96
C LEU A 109 -1.06 -4.98 -23.76
N ILE A 110 -1.48 -3.83 -23.22
CA ILE A 110 -0.90 -3.22 -22.01
C ILE A 110 -1.12 -4.14 -20.82
N ALA A 111 -2.35 -4.63 -20.62
CA ALA A 111 -2.69 -5.55 -19.54
C ALA A 111 -1.89 -6.87 -19.61
N ALA A 112 -1.79 -7.48 -20.79
CA ALA A 112 -1.01 -8.71 -20.97
C ALA A 112 0.49 -8.50 -20.69
N ALA A 113 1.04 -7.34 -21.06
CA ALA A 113 2.42 -7.00 -20.78
C ALA A 113 2.68 -6.79 -19.28
N GLN A 114 1.78 -6.08 -18.60
CA GLN A 114 1.80 -5.86 -17.14
C GLN A 114 1.75 -7.18 -16.36
N HIS A 115 0.91 -8.13 -16.77
CA HIS A 115 0.73 -9.42 -16.07
C HIS A 115 1.67 -10.53 -16.53
N GLY A 116 2.63 -10.23 -17.40
CA GLY A 116 3.59 -11.22 -17.89
C GLY A 116 3.01 -12.30 -18.81
N ALA A 117 1.83 -12.06 -19.37
CA ALA A 117 1.09 -12.99 -20.23
C ALA A 117 1.66 -13.02 -21.65
N ALA A 118 2.88 -13.52 -21.82
CA ALA A 118 3.62 -13.49 -23.09
C ALA A 118 2.86 -14.16 -24.25
N ASP A 119 2.14 -15.26 -24.00
CA ASP A 119 1.34 -15.94 -25.02
C ASP A 119 0.16 -15.08 -25.51
N VAL A 120 -0.44 -14.30 -24.61
CA VAL A 120 -1.50 -13.35 -24.96
C VAL A 120 -0.90 -12.14 -25.69
N VAL A 121 0.26 -11.63 -25.26
CA VAL A 121 0.99 -10.58 -25.99
C VAL A 121 1.28 -11.01 -27.42
N ALA A 122 1.83 -12.22 -27.62
CA ALA A 122 2.11 -12.75 -28.95
C ALA A 122 0.83 -12.86 -29.81
N LEU A 123 -0.27 -13.32 -29.21
CA LEU A 123 -1.57 -13.41 -29.88
C LEU A 123 -2.10 -12.03 -30.30
N LEU A 124 -2.10 -11.06 -29.40
CA LEU A 124 -2.61 -9.71 -29.64
C LEU A 124 -1.80 -8.99 -30.73
N LEU A 125 -0.46 -9.08 -30.67
CA LEU A 125 0.42 -8.54 -31.71
C LEU A 125 0.15 -9.19 -33.08
N LYS A 126 -0.06 -10.51 -33.12
CA LYS A 126 -0.44 -11.22 -34.34
C LYS A 126 -1.80 -10.77 -34.91
N ARG A 127 -2.70 -10.26 -34.05
CA ARG A 127 -4.00 -9.69 -34.44
C ARG A 127 -3.95 -8.19 -34.71
N GLY A 128 -2.76 -7.58 -34.73
CA GLY A 128 -2.57 -6.19 -35.12
C GLY A 128 -2.81 -5.18 -34.01
N ALA A 129 -2.66 -5.58 -32.74
CA ALA A 129 -2.72 -4.65 -31.61
C ALA A 129 -1.72 -3.49 -31.78
N ASP A 130 -2.15 -2.28 -31.46
CA ASP A 130 -1.32 -1.08 -31.52
C ASP A 130 -0.25 -1.11 -30.42
N VAL A 131 0.98 -1.41 -30.82
CA VAL A 131 2.15 -1.47 -29.93
C VAL A 131 2.50 -0.11 -29.31
N ALA A 132 2.07 1.00 -29.93
CA ALA A 132 2.30 2.35 -29.46
C ALA A 132 1.13 2.90 -28.61
N ALA A 133 0.10 2.08 -28.35
CA ALA A 133 -1.03 2.46 -27.52
C ALA A 133 -0.55 2.91 -26.13
N LYS A 134 -1.15 3.99 -25.64
CA LYS A 134 -0.83 4.59 -24.34
C LYS A 134 -2.05 4.68 -23.45
N ASP A 135 -1.84 4.34 -22.20
CA ASP A 135 -2.81 4.58 -21.14
C ASP A 135 -2.89 6.08 -20.76
N ARG A 136 -3.74 6.40 -19.78
CA ARG A 136 -3.89 7.76 -19.24
C ARG A 136 -2.62 8.34 -18.59
N PHE A 137 -1.67 7.47 -18.22
CA PHE A 137 -0.37 7.86 -17.67
C PHE A 137 0.69 8.03 -18.76
N GLY A 138 0.32 7.88 -20.03
CA GLY A 138 1.24 8.01 -21.16
C GLY A 138 2.19 6.82 -21.34
N ARG A 139 1.93 5.70 -20.65
CA ARG A 139 2.76 4.49 -20.67
C ARG A 139 2.23 3.49 -21.69
N ASP A 140 3.15 2.82 -22.37
CA ASP A 140 2.87 1.77 -23.34
C ASP A 140 3.17 0.38 -22.77
N ALA A 141 2.83 -0.67 -23.53
CA ALA A 141 3.00 -2.06 -23.11
C ALA A 141 4.47 -2.41 -22.79
N LEU A 142 5.44 -1.80 -23.47
CA LEU A 142 6.86 -2.08 -23.22
C LEU A 142 7.32 -1.50 -21.89
N MET A 143 6.84 -0.30 -21.52
CA MET A 143 7.06 0.25 -20.18
C MET A 143 6.48 -0.65 -19.10
N TYR A 144 5.26 -1.16 -19.28
CA TYR A 144 4.65 -2.08 -18.30
C TYR A 144 5.40 -3.42 -18.21
N ALA A 145 5.84 -3.99 -19.33
CA ALA A 145 6.69 -5.18 -19.30
C ALA A 145 7.99 -4.92 -18.51
N ALA A 146 8.58 -3.72 -18.62
CA ALA A 146 9.78 -3.35 -17.88
C ALA A 146 9.53 -3.09 -16.38
N ILE A 147 8.39 -2.48 -16.01
CA ILE A 147 8.00 -2.24 -14.61
C ILE A 147 7.79 -3.56 -13.87
N TYR A 148 7.24 -4.58 -14.54
CA TYR A 148 6.86 -5.87 -13.94
C TYR A 148 7.82 -7.02 -14.29
N ASP A 149 9.03 -6.72 -14.80
CA ASP A 149 10.07 -7.68 -15.19
C ASP A 149 9.61 -8.81 -16.14
N SER A 150 8.62 -8.54 -17.02
CA SER A 150 8.20 -9.50 -18.03
C SER A 150 9.14 -9.50 -19.24
N VAL A 151 10.31 -10.11 -19.07
CA VAL A 151 11.32 -10.23 -20.14
C VAL A 151 10.76 -10.87 -21.42
N PRO A 152 9.95 -11.95 -21.37
CA PRO A 152 9.37 -12.53 -22.59
C PRO A 152 8.42 -11.58 -23.32
N SER A 153 7.53 -10.88 -22.60
CA SER A 153 6.65 -9.87 -23.21
C SER A 153 7.43 -8.71 -23.81
N ALA A 154 8.46 -8.22 -23.12
CA ALA A 154 9.32 -7.16 -23.63
C ALA A 154 10.02 -7.56 -24.94
N ARG A 155 10.49 -8.80 -25.06
CA ARG A 155 11.08 -9.31 -26.33
C ARG A 155 10.07 -9.29 -27.46
N LEU A 156 8.87 -9.83 -27.23
CA LEU A 156 7.80 -9.85 -28.23
C LEU A 156 7.42 -8.44 -28.69
N LEU A 157 7.30 -7.51 -27.75
CA LEU A 157 6.97 -6.12 -28.05
C LEU A 157 8.08 -5.43 -28.86
N LEU A 158 9.35 -5.61 -28.48
CA LEU A 158 10.48 -5.06 -29.24
C LEU A 158 10.58 -5.65 -30.64
N ASP A 159 10.31 -6.94 -30.80
CA ASP A 159 10.32 -7.62 -32.10
C ASP A 159 9.14 -7.20 -32.98
N ALA A 160 8.02 -6.78 -32.37
CA ALA A 160 6.89 -6.14 -33.04
C ALA A 160 7.07 -4.62 -33.27
N GLY A 161 8.24 -4.05 -32.95
CA GLY A 161 8.58 -2.66 -33.26
C GLY A 161 8.25 -1.64 -32.16
N ALA A 162 8.03 -2.07 -30.92
CA ALA A 162 7.94 -1.15 -29.78
C ALA A 162 9.22 -0.30 -29.67
N ASP A 163 9.09 1.03 -29.54
CA ASP A 163 10.22 1.93 -29.35
C ASP A 163 10.56 2.07 -27.85
N PRO A 164 11.70 1.52 -27.38
CA PRO A 164 12.09 1.60 -25.96
C PRO A 164 12.50 3.02 -25.51
N ASN A 165 12.60 3.97 -26.45
CA ASN A 165 13.02 5.35 -26.16
C ASN A 165 11.84 6.29 -25.92
N ILE A 166 10.61 5.79 -26.05
CA ILE A 166 9.42 6.54 -25.69
C ILE A 166 9.47 6.90 -24.22
N ARG A 167 8.99 8.10 -23.91
CA ARG A 167 9.01 8.66 -22.56
C ARG A 167 7.58 8.87 -22.09
N ASP A 168 7.33 8.52 -20.83
CA ASP A 168 6.10 8.92 -20.16
C ASP A 168 6.13 10.42 -19.81
N PRO A 169 5.04 11.02 -19.31
CA PRO A 169 4.99 12.44 -18.94
C PRO A 169 6.02 12.86 -17.88
N TRP A 170 6.60 11.92 -17.14
CA TRP A 170 7.66 12.17 -16.16
C TRP A 170 9.06 11.96 -16.72
N GLY A 171 9.16 11.63 -18.01
CA GLY A 171 10.42 11.47 -18.72
C GLY A 171 11.06 10.09 -18.55
N ALA A 172 10.37 9.11 -17.95
CA ALA A 172 10.85 7.75 -17.76
C ALA A 172 10.65 6.90 -19.01
N THR A 173 11.59 5.99 -19.28
CA THR A 173 11.57 5.03 -20.39
C THR A 173 11.45 3.61 -19.85
N ALA A 174 11.19 2.62 -20.71
CA ALA A 174 11.26 1.21 -20.30
C ALA A 174 12.64 0.85 -19.68
N LEU A 175 13.73 1.39 -20.23
CA LEU A 175 15.08 1.19 -19.67
C LEU A 175 15.23 1.86 -18.30
N SER A 176 14.61 3.03 -18.09
CA SER A 176 14.60 3.70 -16.78
C SER A 176 13.97 2.82 -15.72
N PHE A 177 12.80 2.26 -15.98
CA PHE A 177 12.12 1.38 -15.02
C PHE A 177 12.92 0.12 -14.72
N ALA A 178 13.52 -0.52 -15.73
CA ALA A 178 14.35 -1.71 -15.54
C ALA A 178 15.58 -1.44 -14.65
N VAL A 179 16.22 -0.28 -14.82
CA VAL A 179 17.37 0.15 -14.01
C VAL A 179 16.93 0.53 -12.59
N GLU A 180 15.85 1.30 -12.44
CA GLU A 180 15.34 1.71 -11.13
C GLU A 180 15.00 0.50 -10.23
N HIS A 181 14.45 -0.57 -10.81
CA HIS A 181 14.07 -1.79 -10.09
C HIS A 181 15.19 -2.84 -9.99
N GLY A 182 16.34 -2.62 -10.64
CA GLY A 182 17.47 -3.56 -10.59
C GLY A 182 17.28 -4.81 -11.45
N PHE A 183 16.41 -4.77 -12.46
CA PHE A 183 16.15 -5.89 -13.35
C PHE A 183 17.25 -6.04 -14.40
N THR A 184 18.25 -6.85 -14.09
CA THR A 184 19.45 -7.03 -14.92
C THR A 184 19.11 -7.67 -16.27
N ALA A 185 18.24 -8.70 -16.29
CA ALA A 185 17.84 -9.40 -17.51
C ALA A 185 16.97 -8.52 -18.43
N MET A 186 16.04 -7.74 -17.86
CA MET A 186 15.26 -6.75 -18.59
C MET A 186 16.16 -5.65 -19.16
N THR A 187 17.07 -5.11 -18.33
CA THR A 187 18.07 -4.12 -18.77
C THR A 187 18.84 -4.63 -19.99
N ALA A 188 19.39 -5.84 -19.92
CA ALA A 188 20.11 -6.46 -21.03
C ALA A 188 19.23 -6.67 -22.28
N THR A 189 17.93 -6.90 -22.11
CA THR A 189 16.96 -7.08 -23.20
C THR A 189 16.65 -5.76 -23.92
N LEU A 190 16.56 -4.66 -23.18
CA LEU A 190 16.23 -3.33 -23.72
C LEU A 190 17.44 -2.61 -24.35
N LEU A 191 18.62 -2.78 -23.76
CA LEU A 191 19.86 -2.10 -24.15
C LEU A 191 20.19 -2.07 -25.65
N PRO A 192 19.97 -3.15 -26.44
CA PRO A 192 20.29 -3.14 -27.86
C PRO A 192 19.52 -2.09 -28.68
N ARG A 193 18.36 -1.63 -28.18
CA ARG A 193 17.45 -0.71 -28.89
C ARG A 193 17.22 0.60 -28.11
N ALA A 194 17.64 0.66 -26.84
CA ALA A 194 17.41 1.78 -25.94
C ALA A 194 18.62 2.74 -25.85
N ARG A 195 18.34 4.04 -25.72
CA ARG A 195 19.35 5.07 -25.48
C ARG A 195 19.74 5.11 -24.01
N VAL A 196 21.02 4.86 -23.73
CA VAL A 196 21.59 5.04 -22.40
C VAL A 196 21.87 6.51 -22.14
N THR A 197 21.39 7.03 -21.01
CA THR A 197 21.74 8.37 -20.54
C THR A 197 22.75 8.29 -19.39
N PRO A 198 23.60 9.31 -19.19
CA PRO A 198 24.50 9.35 -18.04
C PRO A 198 23.77 9.21 -16.69
N GLY A 199 22.56 9.77 -16.60
CA GLY A 199 21.72 9.67 -15.40
C GLY A 199 21.40 8.23 -15.01
N LEU A 200 21.14 7.34 -15.98
CA LEU A 200 20.85 5.93 -15.70
C LEU A 200 22.06 5.19 -15.12
N ILE A 201 23.26 5.50 -15.60
CA ILE A 201 24.51 4.91 -15.07
C ILE A 201 24.71 5.34 -13.62
N GLU A 202 24.47 6.62 -13.30
CA GLU A 202 24.58 7.14 -11.95
C GLU A 202 23.49 6.59 -11.02
N THR A 203 22.26 6.40 -11.51
CA THR A 203 21.20 5.70 -10.76
C THR A 203 21.61 4.27 -10.41
N ALA A 204 22.10 3.49 -11.38
CA ALA A 204 22.54 2.12 -11.13
C ALA A 204 23.67 2.05 -10.09
N LYS A 205 24.64 2.97 -10.14
CA LYS A 205 25.71 3.08 -9.14
C LYS A 205 25.18 3.45 -7.76
N ALA A 206 24.33 4.47 -7.68
CA ALA A 206 23.77 4.95 -6.42
C ALA A 206 22.94 3.88 -5.70
N SER A 207 22.31 2.99 -6.48
CA SER A 207 21.53 1.85 -5.99
C SER A 207 22.36 0.59 -5.75
N GLY A 208 23.70 0.63 -5.88
CA GLY A 208 24.58 -0.52 -5.66
C GLY A 208 24.50 -1.63 -6.72
N GLN A 209 23.94 -1.34 -7.90
CA GLN A 209 23.70 -2.31 -8.98
C GLN A 209 24.92 -2.39 -9.91
N ALA A 210 26.01 -3.02 -9.43
CA ALA A 210 27.28 -3.08 -10.15
C ALA A 210 27.14 -3.68 -11.57
N ASP A 211 26.37 -4.77 -11.73
CA ASP A 211 26.18 -5.45 -13.01
C ASP A 211 25.42 -4.58 -14.02
N ILE A 212 24.37 -3.89 -13.57
CA ILE A 212 23.59 -2.96 -14.41
C ILE A 212 24.45 -1.76 -14.79
N ALA A 213 25.20 -1.19 -13.85
CA ALA A 213 26.12 -0.09 -14.14
C ALA A 213 27.17 -0.51 -15.20
N ALA A 214 27.71 -1.73 -15.09
CA ALA A 214 28.64 -2.28 -16.09
C ALA A 214 27.98 -2.46 -17.47
N LEU A 215 26.76 -3.01 -17.52
CA LEU A 215 25.98 -3.18 -18.75
C LEU A 215 25.71 -1.84 -19.44
N LEU A 216 25.23 -0.84 -18.70
CA LEU A 216 24.94 0.49 -19.23
C LEU A 216 26.20 1.20 -19.74
N ARG A 217 27.32 1.10 -19.01
CA ARG A 217 28.61 1.67 -19.42
C ARG A 217 29.12 1.04 -20.71
N ARG A 218 29.06 -0.29 -20.81
CA ARG A 218 29.46 -1.02 -22.02
C ARG A 218 28.61 -0.60 -23.21
N ALA A 219 27.29 -0.49 -23.04
CA ALA A 219 26.40 -0.01 -24.08
C ALA A 219 26.67 1.46 -24.48
N ALA A 220 27.14 2.29 -23.54
CA ALA A 220 27.56 3.67 -23.79
C ALA A 220 29.00 3.82 -24.34
N GLY A 221 29.73 2.72 -24.58
CA GLY A 221 31.12 2.75 -25.06
C GLY A 221 32.14 3.24 -24.03
N LEU A 222 31.81 3.22 -22.74
CA LEU A 222 32.67 3.67 -21.66
C LEU A 222 33.58 2.53 -21.15
N PRO A 223 34.81 2.82 -20.69
CA PRO A 223 35.73 1.79 -20.19
C PRO A 223 35.18 1.07 -18.95
N ALA A 224 35.58 -0.21 -18.79
CA ALA A 224 35.25 -1.04 -17.64
C ALA A 224 35.72 -0.37 -16.34
N LEU A 225 34.94 -0.57 -15.27
CA LEU A 225 35.34 -0.10 -13.95
C LEU A 225 36.56 -0.92 -13.50
N PRO A 226 37.60 -0.31 -12.91
CA PRO A 226 38.62 -1.07 -12.20
C PRO A 226 37.94 -1.86 -11.07
N ALA A 227 38.43 -3.07 -10.80
CA ALA A 227 37.96 -3.86 -9.66
C ALA A 227 38.17 -3.04 -8.39
N GLU A 228 37.10 -2.66 -7.69
CA GLU A 228 37.24 -1.90 -6.45
C GLU A 228 37.75 -2.81 -5.33
N GLU A 229 39.05 -2.69 -5.05
CA GLU A 229 39.54 -2.69 -3.68
C GLU A 229 38.82 -1.56 -2.94
N SER A 230 38.22 -1.87 -1.78
CA SER A 230 37.47 -0.91 -0.97
C SER A 230 38.34 0.30 -0.60
N ALA A 231 38.21 1.38 -1.35
CA ALA A 231 38.84 2.67 -1.10
C ALA A 231 37.77 3.70 -0.72
N PRO A 232 38.10 4.67 0.15
CA PRO A 232 37.12 5.53 0.81
C PRO A 232 36.43 6.47 -0.19
N VAL A 233 35.14 6.67 0.02
CA VAL A 233 34.25 7.52 -0.78
C VAL A 233 34.84 8.94 -0.89
N PRO A 234 35.14 9.45 -2.10
CA PRO A 234 35.56 10.84 -2.28
C PRO A 234 34.35 11.78 -2.15
N GLU A 235 34.58 12.89 -1.44
CA GLU A 235 33.61 13.93 -1.15
C GLU A 235 33.12 14.60 -2.45
N ARG A 236 31.82 14.45 -2.76
CA ARG A 236 31.19 14.99 -3.99
C ARG A 236 31.11 16.52 -3.96
N LEU A 237 31.38 17.17 -5.10
CA LEU A 237 31.00 18.55 -5.36
C LEU A 237 29.47 18.72 -5.17
N PRO A 238 29.01 19.71 -4.38
CA PRO A 238 27.59 19.87 -4.09
C PRO A 238 26.85 20.39 -5.32
N LEU A 239 25.75 19.71 -5.68
CA LEU A 239 24.68 20.31 -6.48
C LEU A 239 24.17 21.56 -5.75
N PRO A 240 23.67 22.59 -6.45
CA PRO A 240 23.04 23.72 -5.78
C PRO A 240 21.88 23.16 -4.95
N ARG A 241 22.05 23.20 -3.62
CA ARG A 241 20.99 22.84 -2.69
C ARG A 241 19.83 23.77 -3.03
N PRO A 242 18.59 23.27 -3.23
CA PRO A 242 17.45 24.15 -3.07
C PRO A 242 17.65 24.85 -1.73
N ALA A 243 17.48 26.18 -1.71
CA ALA A 243 17.71 26.96 -0.50
C ALA A 243 17.12 26.18 0.67
N PRO A 244 17.91 25.81 1.70
CA PRO A 244 17.38 25.01 2.79
C PRO A 244 16.14 25.74 3.28
N LEU A 245 15.00 25.04 3.24
CA LEU A 245 13.88 25.46 4.07
C LEU A 245 14.49 25.68 5.46
N PRO A 246 14.27 26.84 6.10
CA PRO A 246 14.91 27.15 7.37
C PRO A 246 14.82 25.92 8.26
N ALA A 247 15.93 25.51 8.85
CA ALA A 247 15.96 24.34 9.71
C ALA A 247 14.94 24.57 10.84
N LEU A 248 13.74 24.02 10.67
CA LEU A 248 12.72 24.02 11.70
C LEU A 248 13.28 23.15 12.80
N TYR A 249 13.78 23.77 13.86
CA TYR A 249 14.24 23.08 15.06
C TYR A 249 13.00 22.83 15.92
N SER A 250 12.60 21.58 16.07
CA SER A 250 11.57 21.23 17.01
C SER A 250 12.20 20.83 18.33
N ALA A 251 11.55 21.20 19.43
CA ALA A 251 11.98 20.77 20.74
C ALA A 251 11.94 19.22 20.89
N VAL A 252 11.14 18.52 20.07
CA VAL A 252 11.02 17.06 20.11
C VAL A 252 12.06 16.32 19.26
N ASP A 253 12.93 17.01 18.53
CA ASP A 253 14.05 16.35 17.82
C ASP A 253 15.15 15.87 18.80
N SER A 254 15.16 16.42 20.02
CA SER A 254 16.16 16.13 21.06
C SER A 254 15.56 15.30 22.19
N PRO A 255 15.76 13.95 22.19
CA PRO A 255 15.32 13.12 23.29
C PRO A 255 16.05 13.44 24.60
N PRO A 256 15.53 13.00 25.75
CA PRO A 256 16.26 13.04 27.01
C PRO A 256 17.57 12.23 26.96
N PRO A 257 18.47 12.41 27.96
CA PRO A 257 19.70 11.62 28.05
C PRO A 257 19.44 10.12 27.99
N ALA A 258 20.27 9.40 27.23
CA ALA A 258 20.07 7.99 26.97
C ALA A 258 20.21 7.12 28.24
N LEU A 259 19.28 6.19 28.41
CA LEU A 259 19.32 5.12 29.39
C LEU A 259 20.30 4.02 28.97
N ALA A 260 20.70 3.18 29.92
CA ALA A 260 21.51 2.00 29.63
C ALA A 260 20.78 1.07 28.63
N PRO A 261 21.46 0.55 27.59
CA PRO A 261 20.84 -0.36 26.64
C PRO A 261 20.39 -1.67 27.29
N ASP A 262 19.17 -2.13 26.99
CA ASP A 262 18.68 -3.47 27.35
C ASP A 262 18.67 -4.36 26.09
N PRO A 263 19.48 -5.43 26.02
CA PRO A 263 19.58 -6.29 24.84
C PRO A 263 18.28 -7.02 24.46
N ARG A 264 17.26 -6.99 25.32
CA ARG A 264 15.95 -7.63 25.11
C ARG A 264 14.94 -6.71 24.41
N ARG A 265 15.32 -5.46 24.12
CA ARG A 265 14.45 -4.48 23.46
C ARG A 265 14.72 -4.47 21.96
N PHE A 266 13.66 -4.63 21.17
CA PHE A 266 13.70 -4.67 19.70
C PHE A 266 12.73 -3.65 19.12
N ALA A 267 13.07 -3.06 17.98
CA ALA A 267 12.16 -2.16 17.31
C ALA A 267 12.18 -2.31 15.79
N LEU A 268 11.01 -2.08 15.19
CA LEU A 268 10.87 -1.84 13.76
C LEU A 268 10.34 -0.42 13.58
N ILE A 269 11.04 0.37 12.78
CA ILE A 269 10.69 1.75 12.48
C ILE A 269 10.49 1.86 10.98
N VAL A 270 9.29 2.25 10.57
CA VAL A 270 8.93 2.41 9.16
C VAL A 270 8.57 3.87 8.93
N GLY A 271 9.32 4.53 8.05
CA GLY A 271 9.12 5.94 7.70
C GLY A 271 9.10 6.11 6.20
N VAL A 272 7.90 6.26 5.63
CA VAL A 272 7.73 6.40 4.18
C VAL A 272 7.20 7.79 3.87
N GLU A 273 8.11 8.69 3.50
CA GLU A 273 7.75 10.06 3.11
C GLU A 273 7.56 10.17 1.60
N ARG A 274 8.46 9.60 0.81
CA ARG A 274 8.38 9.63 -0.65
C ARG A 274 8.03 8.23 -1.13
N TYR A 275 6.99 8.10 -1.93
CA TYR A 275 6.51 6.84 -2.48
C TYR A 275 6.90 6.72 -3.93
N LEU A 276 6.90 5.50 -4.46
CA LEU A 276 7.12 5.27 -5.88
C LEU A 276 5.98 5.84 -6.74
N ARG A 277 4.74 5.70 -6.28
CA ARG A 277 3.51 5.99 -7.06
C ARG A 277 2.51 6.92 -6.37
N LEU A 278 2.82 7.37 -5.16
CA LEU A 278 1.87 8.10 -4.31
C LEU A 278 2.43 9.47 -3.92
N PRO A 279 1.56 10.42 -3.52
CA PRO A 279 1.99 11.70 -2.97
C PRO A 279 2.94 11.52 -1.78
N ALA A 280 3.70 12.57 -1.46
CA ALA A 280 4.57 12.51 -0.31
C ALA A 280 3.77 12.59 1.01
N ALA A 281 4.04 11.68 1.95
CA ALA A 281 3.52 11.76 3.30
C ALA A 281 4.43 12.67 4.14
N ALA A 282 4.09 13.96 4.19
CA ALA A 282 4.92 15.00 4.78
C ALA A 282 5.43 14.63 6.20
N TYR A 283 6.73 14.82 6.38
CA TYR A 283 7.50 14.59 7.61
C TYR A 283 7.62 13.14 8.07
N ALA A 284 7.07 12.15 7.37
CA ALA A 284 7.08 10.76 7.81
C ALA A 284 8.50 10.19 7.99
N ALA A 285 9.46 10.59 7.17
CA ALA A 285 10.85 10.15 7.30
C ALA A 285 11.53 10.83 8.50
N ARG A 286 11.24 12.10 8.75
CA ARG A 286 11.74 12.85 9.91
C ARG A 286 11.16 12.31 11.21
N ASP A 287 9.85 12.05 11.22
CA ASP A 287 9.12 11.44 12.32
C ASP A 287 9.72 10.09 12.72
N ALA A 288 10.03 9.24 11.73
CA ALA A 288 10.70 7.95 11.95
C ALA A 288 12.10 8.11 12.55
N GLU A 289 12.91 9.06 12.07
CA GLU A 289 14.25 9.30 12.63
C GLU A 289 14.18 9.87 14.07
N ALA A 290 13.23 10.77 14.34
CA ALA A 290 13.00 11.27 15.69
C ALA A 290 12.57 10.15 16.65
N MET A 291 11.65 9.28 16.23
CA MET A 291 11.26 8.11 17.02
C MET A 291 12.43 7.16 17.28
N LYS A 292 13.26 6.90 16.26
CA LYS A 292 14.48 6.09 16.42
C LYS A 292 15.41 6.65 17.49
N ASN A 293 15.63 7.96 17.49
CA ASN A 293 16.46 8.61 18.49
C ASN A 293 15.86 8.48 19.90
N TYR A 294 14.53 8.56 20.02
CA TYR A 294 13.84 8.32 21.28
C TYR A 294 13.98 6.88 21.77
N LEU A 295 13.80 5.89 20.90
CA LEU A 295 13.95 4.48 21.28
C LEU A 295 15.39 4.18 21.73
N ILE A 296 16.40 4.71 21.03
CA ILE A 296 17.80 4.63 21.47
C ILE A 296 17.96 5.24 22.86
N ALA A 297 17.42 6.45 23.09
CA ALA A 297 17.47 7.10 24.39
C ALA A 297 16.72 6.32 25.48
N MET A 298 15.67 5.59 25.12
CA MET A 298 14.92 4.70 26.00
C MET A 298 15.63 3.36 26.26
N GLY A 299 16.85 3.16 25.76
CA GLY A 299 17.67 1.97 26.00
C GLY A 299 17.44 0.84 24.98
N TYR A 300 16.87 1.12 23.81
CA TYR A 300 16.86 0.15 22.70
C TYR A 300 18.25 0.13 22.05
N PRO A 301 18.96 -1.01 22.00
CA PRO A 301 20.26 -1.09 21.35
C PRO A 301 20.13 -0.79 19.85
N ARG A 302 21.04 0.02 19.30
CA ARG A 302 21.00 0.42 17.88
C ARG A 302 20.91 -0.77 16.92
N GLN A 303 21.63 -1.85 17.23
CA GLN A 303 21.64 -3.08 16.43
C GLN A 303 20.31 -3.87 16.47
N ASN A 304 19.44 -3.59 17.45
CA ASN A 304 18.13 -4.22 17.58
C ASN A 304 17.00 -3.35 16.99
N ILE A 305 17.34 -2.21 16.38
CA ILE A 305 16.40 -1.31 15.71
C ILE A 305 16.56 -1.49 14.21
N VAL A 306 15.55 -2.07 13.57
CA VAL A 306 15.45 -2.11 12.10
C VAL A 306 14.70 -0.87 11.63
N THR A 307 15.26 -0.19 10.63
CA THR A 307 14.64 0.97 10.00
C THR A 307 14.38 0.69 8.53
N LEU A 308 13.12 0.81 8.13
CA LEU A 308 12.67 0.72 6.75
C LEU A 308 12.21 2.12 6.31
N SER A 309 12.87 2.70 5.33
CA SER A 309 12.51 4.02 4.80
C SER A 309 12.83 4.13 3.31
N GLY A 310 12.10 5.02 2.62
CA GLY A 310 12.25 5.20 1.17
C GLY A 310 12.21 3.85 0.43
N PRO A 311 13.11 3.60 -0.54
CA PRO A 311 13.16 2.34 -1.29
C PRO A 311 13.35 1.07 -0.48
N ASN A 312 13.77 1.16 0.79
CA ASN A 312 13.92 0.01 1.68
C ASN A 312 12.66 -0.29 2.50
N ALA A 313 11.59 0.49 2.35
CA ALA A 313 10.29 0.24 2.98
C ALA A 313 9.33 -0.46 2.02
N THR A 314 9.77 -1.55 1.38
CA THR A 314 8.94 -2.34 0.48
C THR A 314 7.98 -3.25 1.22
N ARG A 315 6.90 -3.68 0.57
CA ARG A 315 5.99 -4.70 1.12
C ARG A 315 6.74 -5.96 1.51
N ALA A 316 7.66 -6.41 0.66
CA ALA A 316 8.42 -7.64 0.87
C ALA A 316 9.32 -7.56 2.12
N LEU A 317 10.02 -6.44 2.33
CA LEU A 317 10.89 -6.26 3.50
C LEU A 317 10.08 -6.12 4.79
N LEU A 318 8.96 -5.37 4.73
CA LEU A 318 8.03 -5.24 5.86
C LEU A 318 7.46 -6.61 6.25
N GLN A 319 7.01 -7.38 5.27
CA GLN A 319 6.47 -8.72 5.47
C GLN A 319 7.53 -9.70 6.00
N GLY A 320 8.71 -9.76 5.37
CA GLY A 320 9.80 -10.63 5.81
C GLY A 320 10.23 -10.34 7.24
N TYR A 321 10.25 -9.08 7.65
CA TYR A 321 10.55 -8.74 9.04
C TYR A 321 9.43 -9.19 10.00
N LEU A 322 8.18 -8.82 9.73
CA LEU A 322 7.07 -9.06 10.64
C LEU A 322 6.67 -10.54 10.73
N GLU A 323 6.70 -11.26 9.62
CA GLU A 323 6.16 -12.63 9.52
C GLU A 323 7.25 -13.70 9.64
N GLU A 324 8.49 -13.41 9.24
CA GLU A 324 9.55 -14.41 9.26
C GLU A 324 10.58 -14.15 10.35
N TRP A 325 11.13 -12.93 10.40
CA TRP A 325 12.20 -12.62 11.34
C TRP A 325 11.67 -12.49 12.76
N LEU A 326 10.65 -11.66 12.98
CA LEU A 326 10.16 -11.30 14.30
C LEU A 326 9.70 -12.52 15.13
N PRO A 327 8.89 -13.47 14.60
CA PRO A 327 8.43 -14.62 15.37
C PRO A 327 9.56 -15.61 15.73
N ARG A 328 10.65 -15.63 14.96
CA ARG A 328 11.81 -16.51 15.19
C ARG A 328 12.80 -15.94 16.21
N ASN A 329 12.84 -14.62 16.36
CA ASN A 329 13.88 -13.93 17.12
C ASN A 329 13.38 -13.35 18.46
N LEU A 330 12.08 -13.07 18.59
CA LEU A 330 11.53 -12.49 19.81
C LEU A 330 11.34 -13.56 20.90
N LYS A 331 11.89 -13.30 22.10
CA LYS A 331 11.79 -14.21 23.26
C LYS A 331 10.68 -13.74 24.22
N PRO A 332 10.13 -14.62 25.09
CA PRO A 332 9.06 -14.25 26.01
C PRO A 332 9.37 -13.08 26.95
N ASP A 333 10.64 -12.84 27.27
CA ASP A 333 11.10 -11.72 28.12
C ASP A 333 11.48 -10.46 27.32
N SER A 334 11.34 -10.50 25.99
CA SER A 334 11.67 -9.37 25.11
C SER A 334 10.58 -8.30 25.10
N GLU A 335 10.95 -7.09 24.73
CA GLU A 335 10.02 -6.00 24.41
C GLU A 335 10.16 -5.66 22.93
N PHE A 336 9.03 -5.42 22.25
CA PHE A 336 9.01 -5.03 20.85
C PHE A 336 8.22 -3.72 20.65
N PHE A 337 8.83 -2.79 19.92
CA PHE A 337 8.20 -1.54 19.51
C PHE A 337 8.12 -1.43 17.98
N LEU A 338 6.91 -1.31 17.44
CA LEU A 338 6.66 -0.97 16.05
C LEU A 338 6.29 0.50 15.95
N TYR A 339 6.98 1.25 15.09
CA TYR A 339 6.57 2.59 14.70
C TYR A 339 6.36 2.63 13.20
N TYR A 340 5.24 3.17 12.76
CA TYR A 340 4.95 3.42 11.35
C TYR A 340 4.52 4.87 11.15
N ALA A 341 5.17 5.57 10.22
CA ALA A 341 4.74 6.87 9.72
C ALA A 341 4.69 6.82 8.19
N GLY A 342 3.55 7.19 7.63
CA GLY A 342 3.33 7.14 6.20
C GLY A 342 1.84 7.15 5.84
N HIS A 343 1.55 6.74 4.61
CA HIS A 343 0.19 6.60 4.12
C HIS A 343 -0.47 5.40 4.78
N GLY A 344 -1.72 5.58 5.20
CA GLY A 344 -2.64 4.47 5.36
C GLY A 344 -3.58 4.48 4.16
N ALA A 345 -4.17 3.33 3.89
CA ALA A 345 -5.22 3.21 2.91
C ALA A 345 -6.34 2.35 3.47
N ALA A 346 -7.55 2.64 3.03
CA ALA A 346 -8.71 1.80 3.28
C ALA A 346 -9.34 1.42 1.95
N ASP A 347 -9.76 0.17 1.87
CA ASP A 347 -10.51 -0.34 0.74
C ASP A 347 -11.99 -0.38 1.11
N ALA A 348 -12.75 0.47 0.42
CA ALA A 348 -14.19 0.64 0.64
C ALA A 348 -15.01 -0.60 0.25
N LEU A 349 -14.49 -1.46 -0.64
CA LEU A 349 -15.18 -2.65 -1.12
C LEU A 349 -14.98 -3.83 -0.17
N THR A 350 -13.74 -4.00 0.32
CA THR A 350 -13.40 -5.13 1.21
C THR A 350 -13.50 -4.77 2.70
N HIS A 351 -13.68 -3.49 3.02
CA HIS A 351 -13.62 -2.95 4.39
C HIS A 351 -12.29 -3.23 5.11
N LYS A 352 -11.22 -3.46 4.34
CA LYS A 352 -9.87 -3.66 4.87
C LYS A 352 -9.10 -2.35 4.95
N SER A 353 -8.17 -2.28 5.89
CA SER A 353 -7.21 -1.19 6.01
C SER A 353 -5.79 -1.71 5.79
N TYR A 354 -4.92 -0.86 5.28
CA TYR A 354 -3.55 -1.23 4.91
C TYR A 354 -2.56 -0.17 5.35
N LEU A 355 -1.40 -0.63 5.85
CA LEU A 355 -0.19 0.19 5.82
C LEU A 355 0.32 0.22 4.39
N VAL A 356 0.83 1.36 3.93
CA VAL A 356 1.24 1.58 2.55
C VAL A 356 2.77 1.66 2.47
N PRO A 357 3.46 0.56 2.11
CA PRO A 357 4.87 0.54 1.75
C PRO A 357 5.25 1.50 0.62
N TRP A 358 6.55 1.74 0.45
CA TRP A 358 7.12 2.59 -0.60
C TRP A 358 6.72 2.18 -2.03
N ASP A 359 6.68 0.87 -2.28
CA ASP A 359 6.34 0.23 -3.56
C ASP A 359 4.83 0.00 -3.74
N ALA A 360 4.02 0.35 -2.74
CA ALA A 360 2.59 0.10 -2.78
C ALA A 360 1.88 0.94 -3.86
N ASP A 361 0.81 0.35 -4.38
CA ASP A 361 -0.06 0.94 -5.38
C ASP A 361 -1.46 1.10 -4.77
N ALA A 362 -1.99 2.32 -4.77
CA ALA A 362 -3.30 2.62 -4.20
C ALA A 362 -4.46 1.97 -4.97
N GLU A 363 -4.22 1.55 -6.21
CA GLU A 363 -5.20 0.81 -7.03
C GLU A 363 -5.15 -0.71 -6.75
N PHE A 364 -4.08 -1.22 -6.15
CA PHE A 364 -3.87 -2.64 -5.87
C PHE A 364 -3.46 -2.90 -4.41
N LEU A 365 -4.19 -2.30 -3.46
CA LEU A 365 -3.85 -2.36 -2.04
C LEU A 365 -3.74 -3.79 -1.49
N ASP A 366 -4.64 -4.69 -1.88
CA ASP A 366 -4.61 -6.10 -1.41
C ASP A 366 -3.32 -6.83 -1.84
N ALA A 367 -2.78 -6.50 -3.02
CA ALA A 367 -1.58 -7.11 -3.58
C ALA A 367 -0.27 -6.40 -3.20
N THR A 368 -0.31 -5.09 -2.92
CA THR A 368 0.89 -4.25 -2.81
C THR A 368 1.03 -3.53 -1.47
N ALA A 369 -0.04 -3.37 -0.70
CA ALA A 369 -0.01 -2.76 0.63
C ALA A 369 -0.03 -3.82 1.75
N TYR A 370 0.35 -3.50 2.99
CA TYR A 370 0.39 -4.50 4.07
C TYR A 370 -0.93 -4.48 4.86
N PRO A 371 -1.72 -5.58 4.86
CA PRO A 371 -3.04 -5.59 5.51
C PRO A 371 -2.93 -5.41 7.03
N LEU A 372 -3.75 -4.51 7.57
CA LEU A 372 -3.69 -4.10 8.96
C LEU A 372 -4.28 -5.17 9.90
N ASP A 373 -5.33 -5.89 9.45
CA ASP A 373 -5.87 -7.06 10.13
C ASP A 373 -4.82 -8.18 10.28
N ARG A 374 -4.00 -8.38 9.24
CA ARG A 374 -2.87 -9.31 9.24
C ARG A 374 -1.79 -8.89 10.23
N LEU A 375 -1.42 -7.60 10.25
CA LEU A 375 -0.52 -7.05 11.26
C LEU A 375 -0.99 -7.41 12.68
N TYR A 376 -2.26 -7.14 12.99
CA TYR A 376 -2.82 -7.41 14.30
C TYR A 376 -2.87 -8.89 14.64
N ALA A 377 -3.25 -9.74 13.67
CA ALA A 377 -3.24 -11.18 13.84
C ALA A 377 -1.83 -11.69 14.18
N ASP A 378 -0.80 -11.18 13.52
CA ASP A 378 0.57 -11.64 13.74
C ASP A 378 1.14 -11.12 15.07
N LEU A 379 0.92 -9.84 15.40
CA LEU A 379 1.31 -9.29 16.70
C LEU A 379 0.64 -10.04 17.87
N SER A 380 -0.63 -10.43 17.73
CA SER A 380 -1.37 -11.15 18.78
C SER A 380 -0.83 -12.56 19.09
N LYS A 381 -0.09 -13.17 18.15
CA LYS A 381 0.48 -14.52 18.31
C LYS A 381 1.86 -14.50 18.98
N LEU A 382 2.52 -13.35 19.01
CA LEU A 382 3.89 -13.23 19.53
C LEU A 382 3.92 -13.43 21.04
N ARG A 383 4.89 -14.22 21.50
CA ARG A 383 5.19 -14.37 22.93
C ARG A 383 6.30 -13.39 23.31
N SER A 384 5.92 -12.28 23.92
CA SER A 384 6.83 -11.23 24.38
C SER A 384 6.29 -10.62 25.67
N ARG A 385 7.16 -9.96 26.44
CA ARG A 385 6.79 -9.27 27.67
C ARG A 385 5.87 -8.08 27.38
N ALA A 386 6.20 -7.30 26.35
CA ALA A 386 5.43 -6.16 25.91
C ALA A 386 5.57 -5.97 24.40
N ILE A 387 4.45 -5.65 23.74
CA ILE A 387 4.40 -5.29 22.33
C ILE A 387 3.64 -3.98 22.22
N VAL A 388 4.26 -2.96 21.62
CA VAL A 388 3.64 -1.66 21.40
C VAL A 388 3.79 -1.30 19.93
N ALA A 389 2.69 -0.93 19.28
CA ALA A 389 2.70 -0.39 17.93
C ALA A 389 2.16 1.04 17.93
N ALA A 390 2.84 1.99 17.31
CA ALA A 390 2.37 3.35 17.10
C ALA A 390 2.27 3.62 15.59
N LEU A 391 1.06 3.91 15.12
CA LEU A 391 0.71 4.03 13.71
C LEU A 391 0.26 5.46 13.39
N ASP A 392 1.14 6.22 12.75
CA ASP A 392 0.90 7.58 12.26
C ASP A 392 0.51 7.60 10.78
N ALA A 393 -0.71 7.12 10.53
CA ALA A 393 -1.30 6.91 9.20
C ALA A 393 -2.80 7.28 9.18
N CYS A 394 -3.34 7.66 8.02
CA CYS A 394 -4.78 7.88 7.83
C CYS A 394 -5.44 6.66 7.20
N PHE A 395 -6.56 6.18 7.73
CA PHE A 395 -7.36 5.10 7.13
C PHE A 395 -8.75 5.59 6.66
N SER A 396 -8.90 6.90 6.51
CA SER A 396 -10.17 7.58 6.22
C SER A 396 -10.52 7.68 4.74
N GLY A 397 -9.55 7.46 3.84
CA GLY A 397 -9.66 7.77 2.42
C GLY A 397 -9.49 9.27 2.08
N MET A 398 -9.37 10.16 3.06
CA MET A 398 -9.25 11.60 2.84
C MET A 398 -8.12 12.16 3.73
N GLY A 399 -7.13 12.84 3.16
CA GLY A 399 -6.13 13.61 3.92
C GLY A 399 -4.66 13.46 3.50
N ALA A 400 -3.78 14.26 4.10
CA ALA A 400 -2.35 14.36 3.75
C ALA A 400 -1.55 13.05 3.89
N ARG A 401 -2.08 12.08 4.66
CA ARG A 401 -1.52 10.73 4.83
C ARG A 401 -2.51 9.62 4.43
N SER A 402 -3.46 9.92 3.54
CA SER A 402 -4.38 8.94 2.96
C SER A 402 -4.19 8.87 1.44
N VAL A 403 -4.37 7.69 0.86
CA VAL A 403 -4.48 7.51 -0.59
C VAL A 403 -5.76 6.74 -0.89
N ALA A 404 -6.78 7.44 -1.40
CA ALA A 404 -8.01 6.86 -1.94
C ALA A 404 -8.54 7.74 -3.09
N PRO A 405 -9.33 7.18 -4.02
CA PRO A 405 -10.00 7.94 -5.08
C PRO A 405 -11.07 8.89 -4.52
N PRO A 406 -11.45 9.98 -5.25
CA PRO A 406 -12.40 10.96 -4.76
C PRO A 406 -13.81 10.38 -4.59
N GLY A 407 -14.31 10.36 -3.37
CA GLY A 407 -15.61 9.80 -2.98
C GLY A 407 -15.76 9.75 -1.45
N ARG A 408 -16.98 9.54 -0.94
CA ARG A 408 -17.35 9.66 0.49
C ARG A 408 -16.36 8.96 1.45
N PRO A 409 -16.21 9.43 2.71
CA PRO A 409 -15.39 8.75 3.72
C PRO A 409 -15.92 7.34 3.95
N LEU A 410 -15.08 6.33 3.72
CA LEU A 410 -15.48 4.92 3.63
C LEU A 410 -14.58 4.04 4.51
N VAL A 411 -14.59 4.28 5.82
CA VAL A 411 -14.55 3.19 6.83
C VAL A 411 -15.34 3.62 8.06
N SER A 412 -16.49 3.00 8.27
CA SER A 412 -17.14 2.90 9.58
C SER A 412 -16.49 1.75 10.33
N ASP A 413 -15.80 2.05 11.43
CA ASP A 413 -15.15 1.12 12.35
C ASP A 413 -14.13 0.16 11.72
N VAL A 414 -12.84 0.38 12.01
CA VAL A 414 -11.88 -0.73 12.08
C VAL A 414 -12.41 -1.64 13.18
N THR A 415 -13.26 -2.61 12.83
CA THR A 415 -14.04 -3.38 13.78
C THR A 415 -13.14 -4.45 14.38
N TRP A 416 -12.76 -4.25 15.64
CA TRP A 416 -11.81 -5.06 16.39
C TRP A 416 -12.43 -6.40 16.81
N GLY A 417 -12.25 -7.44 16.00
CA GLY A 417 -12.88 -8.74 16.24
C GLY A 417 -12.20 -9.67 17.26
N ARG A 418 -10.98 -9.39 17.73
CA ARG A 418 -10.23 -10.29 18.63
C ARG A 418 -9.31 -9.53 19.61
N PRO A 419 -9.12 -10.04 20.85
CA PRO A 419 -8.13 -9.48 21.78
C PRO A 419 -6.70 -9.64 21.23
N LEU A 420 -5.92 -8.56 21.25
CA LEU A 420 -4.55 -8.49 20.70
C LEU A 420 -3.47 -9.18 21.56
N GLY A 421 -3.87 -10.07 22.48
CA GLY A 421 -2.95 -10.66 23.46
C GLY A 421 -2.26 -9.58 24.30
N ALA A 422 -0.92 -9.55 24.26
CA ALA A 422 -0.08 -8.56 24.95
C ALA A 422 0.20 -7.29 24.11
N ALA A 423 -0.25 -7.23 22.86
CA ALA A 423 0.02 -6.12 21.95
C ALA A 423 -0.95 -4.94 22.16
N ARG A 424 -0.39 -3.74 22.36
CA ARG A 424 -1.13 -2.47 22.35
C ARG A 424 -0.83 -1.68 21.10
N VAL A 425 -1.84 -0.99 20.56
CA VAL A 425 -1.71 -0.19 19.35
C VAL A 425 -2.19 1.23 19.62
N LEU A 426 -1.35 2.22 19.34
CA LEU A 426 -1.69 3.64 19.32
C LEU A 426 -1.88 4.06 17.86
N ALA A 427 -3.11 4.34 17.45
CA ALA A 427 -3.43 4.87 16.14
C ALA A 427 -3.57 6.40 16.20
N ALA A 428 -3.03 7.10 15.21
CA ALA A 428 -3.01 8.57 15.19
C ALA A 428 -4.38 9.23 15.04
N ALA A 429 -5.38 8.53 14.50
CA ALA A 429 -6.70 9.05 14.22
C ALA A 429 -7.77 7.95 14.37
N SER A 430 -8.99 8.33 14.75
CA SER A 430 -10.13 7.42 14.90
C SER A 430 -11.01 7.41 13.64
N GLY A 431 -11.54 6.24 13.27
CA GLY A 431 -12.50 6.09 12.17
C GLY A 431 -12.07 6.78 10.87
N THR A 432 -12.87 7.75 10.42
CA THR A 432 -12.65 8.50 9.17
C THR A 432 -11.86 9.80 9.36
N GLN A 433 -11.18 9.98 10.50
CA GLN A 433 -10.42 11.21 10.78
C GLN A 433 -9.06 11.24 10.06
N ILE A 434 -8.53 12.44 9.90
CA ILE A 434 -7.28 12.70 9.18
C ILE A 434 -6.14 12.82 10.18
N ALA A 435 -5.05 12.08 9.97
CA ALA A 435 -3.76 12.35 10.61
C ALA A 435 -3.13 13.60 9.97
N ALA A 436 -3.17 14.71 10.70
CA ALA A 436 -2.66 16.01 10.29
C ALA A 436 -1.15 16.14 10.50
N VAL A 437 -0.60 17.25 10.00
CA VAL A 437 0.79 17.65 10.21
C VAL A 437 0.85 18.94 11.01
N LEU A 438 2.02 19.24 11.58
CA LEU A 438 2.31 20.46 12.30
C LEU A 438 3.52 21.14 11.63
N PRO A 439 3.31 21.88 10.52
CA PRO A 439 4.39 22.40 9.69
C PRO A 439 5.39 23.29 10.43
N GLU A 440 4.93 24.04 11.43
CA GLU A 440 5.75 24.90 12.27
C GLU A 440 6.73 24.14 13.16
N GLU A 441 6.45 22.87 13.44
CA GLU A 441 7.33 21.95 14.16
C GLU A 441 8.03 20.98 13.20
N GLY A 442 7.58 20.88 11.94
CA GLY A 442 8.14 19.97 10.95
C GLY A 442 7.87 18.49 11.25
N HIS A 443 6.73 18.16 11.87
CA HIS A 443 6.37 16.80 12.29
C HIS A 443 4.91 16.46 11.95
N GLY A 444 4.58 15.16 11.91
CA GLY A 444 3.19 14.71 12.02
C GLY A 444 2.58 15.16 13.34
N LEU A 445 1.31 15.60 13.34
CA LEU A 445 0.68 16.16 14.55
C LEU A 445 0.67 15.14 15.69
N PHE A 446 0.30 13.89 15.38
CA PHE A 446 0.33 12.79 16.35
C PHE A 446 1.76 12.52 16.83
N THR A 447 2.72 12.40 15.91
CA THR A 447 4.11 12.08 16.28
C THR A 447 4.73 13.17 17.14
N TYR A 448 4.50 14.45 16.84
CA TYR A 448 4.97 15.55 17.69
C TYR A 448 4.51 15.38 19.14
N TYR A 449 3.22 15.16 19.35
CA TYR A 449 2.68 14.98 20.71
C TYR A 449 3.10 13.62 21.31
N LEU A 450 3.26 12.56 20.53
CA LEU A 450 3.81 11.29 20.99
C LEU A 450 5.22 11.48 21.56
N LEU A 451 6.10 12.14 20.83
CA LEU A 451 7.46 12.43 21.27
C LEU A 451 7.47 13.37 22.49
N LYS A 452 6.57 14.36 22.54
CA LYS A 452 6.42 15.25 23.71
C LYS A 452 5.94 14.51 24.96
N GLY A 453 5.00 13.58 24.79
CA GLY A 453 4.51 12.68 25.83
C GLY A 453 5.62 11.78 26.36
N LEU A 454 6.32 11.07 25.45
CA LEU A 454 7.47 10.23 25.75
C LEU A 454 8.60 11.01 26.43
N ARG A 455 8.84 12.27 26.04
CA ARG A 455 9.87 13.14 26.64
C ARG A 455 9.56 13.50 28.09
N GLY A 456 8.30 13.43 28.48
CA GLY A 456 7.88 13.57 29.87
C GLY A 456 6.57 14.30 30.09
N ALA A 457 5.93 14.87 29.05
CA ALA A 457 4.64 15.53 29.21
C ALA A 457 3.51 14.58 29.65
N ALA A 458 3.70 13.27 29.44
CA ALA A 458 2.80 12.21 29.90
C ALA A 458 3.30 11.51 31.19
N SER A 459 4.31 12.06 31.87
CA SER A 459 4.87 11.43 33.07
C SER A 459 3.90 11.50 34.25
N ASP A 460 3.83 10.41 35.01
CA ASP A 460 3.24 10.42 36.34
C ASP A 460 4.14 11.17 37.35
N ALA A 461 3.65 11.33 38.58
CA ALA A 461 4.39 11.98 39.67
C ALA A 461 5.72 11.28 40.05
N ARG A 462 5.99 10.08 39.52
CA ARG A 462 7.22 9.29 39.74
C ARG A 462 8.16 9.33 38.54
N GLY A 463 7.88 10.17 37.54
CA GLY A 463 8.67 10.32 36.31
C GLY A 463 8.52 9.15 35.34
N ARG A 464 7.48 8.33 35.49
CA ARG A 464 7.20 7.21 34.58
C ARG A 464 6.24 7.65 33.50
N VAL A 465 6.57 7.38 32.25
CA VAL A 465 5.64 7.45 31.14
C VAL A 465 5.07 6.05 30.95
N THR A 466 3.80 5.88 31.31
CA THR A 466 3.06 4.64 31.06
C THR A 466 2.20 4.77 29.82
N LEU A 467 1.73 3.65 29.29
CA LEU A 467 0.89 3.68 28.10
C LEU A 467 -0.46 4.34 28.38
N ASP A 468 -1.10 4.05 29.51
CA ASP A 468 -2.35 4.70 29.92
C ASP A 468 -2.13 6.20 30.22
N GLY A 469 -0.95 6.57 30.73
CA GLY A 469 -0.56 7.97 30.91
C GLY A 469 -0.41 8.69 29.57
N LEU A 470 0.21 8.02 28.60
CA LEU A 470 0.41 8.52 27.24
C LEU A 470 -0.92 8.68 26.49
N GLU A 471 -1.84 7.71 26.60
CA GLU A 471 -3.19 7.81 26.03
C GLU A 471 -3.95 9.02 26.58
N ARG A 472 -4.02 9.16 27.91
CA ARG A 472 -4.70 10.29 28.58
C ARG A 472 -4.12 11.64 28.19
N TYR A 473 -2.83 11.69 27.86
CA TYR A 473 -2.17 12.89 27.37
C TYR A 473 -2.48 13.16 25.88
N LEU A 474 -2.34 12.14 25.03
CA LEU A 474 -2.42 12.25 23.58
C LEU A 474 -3.79 12.70 23.10
N ALA A 475 -4.86 12.09 23.60
CA ALA A 475 -6.22 12.37 23.12
C ALA A 475 -6.59 13.86 23.20
N PRO A 476 -6.51 14.55 24.37
CA PRO A 476 -6.82 15.97 24.46
C PRO A 476 -5.77 16.86 23.77
N ALA A 477 -4.49 16.50 23.80
CA ALA A 477 -3.43 17.32 23.22
C ALA A 477 -3.51 17.39 21.68
N VAL A 478 -3.66 16.23 21.04
CA VAL A 478 -3.79 16.14 19.57
C VAL A 478 -5.12 16.74 19.11
N SER A 479 -6.23 16.42 19.80
CA SER A 479 -7.55 16.96 19.41
C SER A 479 -7.60 18.48 19.51
N ALA A 480 -7.03 19.08 20.56
CA ALA A 480 -6.98 20.52 20.71
C ALA A 480 -6.10 21.19 19.64
N ALA A 481 -4.99 20.56 19.24
CA ALA A 481 -4.11 21.10 18.22
C ALA A 481 -4.71 20.97 16.80
N ALA A 482 -5.37 19.85 16.50
CA ALA A 482 -6.10 19.65 15.25
C ALA A 482 -7.24 20.67 15.10
N ALA A 483 -7.97 20.96 16.18
CA ALA A 483 -9.05 21.95 16.17
C ALA A 483 -8.56 23.36 15.80
N ARG A 484 -7.32 23.74 16.17
CA ARG A 484 -6.72 25.03 15.77
C ARG A 484 -6.43 25.11 14.27
N GLN A 485 -6.33 23.98 13.59
CA GLN A 485 -6.20 23.87 12.14
C GLN A 485 -7.55 23.64 11.44
N ASN A 486 -8.67 23.75 12.16
CA ASN A 486 -10.02 23.40 11.69
C ASN A 486 -10.15 21.93 11.23
N LEU A 487 -9.40 21.02 11.87
CA LEU A 487 -9.43 19.59 11.62
C LEU A 487 -9.97 18.84 12.84
N THR A 488 -10.43 17.60 12.61
CA THR A 488 -10.74 16.65 13.69
C THR A 488 -9.75 15.50 13.63
N GLN A 489 -8.98 15.31 14.70
CA GLN A 489 -8.07 14.19 14.88
C GLN A 489 -8.02 13.79 16.35
N THR A 490 -8.39 12.55 16.62
CA THR A 490 -8.42 11.96 17.96
C THR A 490 -7.66 10.63 17.91
N PRO A 491 -6.48 10.54 18.55
CA PRO A 491 -5.75 9.30 18.69
C PRO A 491 -6.57 8.24 19.42
N VAL A 492 -6.35 6.98 19.08
CA VAL A 492 -7.01 5.82 19.70
C VAL A 492 -5.95 4.89 20.26
N LEU A 493 -6.10 4.51 21.53
CA LEU A 493 -5.40 3.34 22.08
C LEU A 493 -6.30 2.12 21.94
N ILE A 494 -5.73 1.05 21.40
CA ILE A 494 -6.36 -0.26 21.36
C ILE A 494 -5.85 -1.05 22.57
N PRO A 495 -6.73 -1.34 23.53
CA PRO A 495 -6.32 -1.96 24.78
C PRO A 495 -5.88 -3.41 24.57
N ALA A 496 -4.90 -3.84 25.37
CA ALA A 496 -4.50 -5.24 25.50
C ALA A 496 -4.99 -5.82 26.83
N GLN A 497 -4.90 -7.14 26.98
CA GLN A 497 -5.08 -7.77 28.28
C GLN A 497 -3.79 -7.64 29.11
N GLY A 498 -3.89 -7.18 30.36
CA GLY A 498 -2.78 -7.12 31.30
C GLY A 498 -2.54 -5.74 31.94
N PRO A 499 -1.57 -5.63 32.85
CA PRO A 499 -1.30 -4.39 33.60
C PRO A 499 -0.69 -3.30 32.69
N ASP A 500 -0.93 -2.02 33.02
CA ASP A 500 -0.38 -0.86 32.32
C ASP A 500 1.15 -0.96 32.15
N GLU A 501 1.63 -0.70 30.94
CA GLU A 501 3.04 -0.86 30.57
C GLU A 501 3.81 0.44 30.82
N VAL A 502 4.95 0.32 31.51
CA VAL A 502 5.87 1.45 31.66
C VAL A 502 6.79 1.49 30.43
N LEU A 503 6.57 2.44 29.54
CA LEU A 503 7.37 2.61 28.32
C LEU A 503 8.78 3.12 28.66
N VAL A 504 8.86 4.11 29.54
CA VAL A 504 10.12 4.69 29.99
C VAL A 504 9.98 5.30 31.38
N ARG A 505 11.08 5.26 32.13
CA ARG A 505 11.27 6.03 33.34
C ARG A 505 12.50 6.89 33.17
N TRP A 506 12.29 8.18 32.93
CA TRP A 506 13.41 9.12 32.90
C TRP A 506 13.90 9.37 34.33
N PRO A 507 15.21 9.52 34.55
CA PRO A 507 15.71 10.02 35.81
C PRO A 507 15.06 11.38 36.06
N THR A 508 14.38 11.55 37.19
CA THR A 508 13.92 12.88 37.61
C THR A 508 15.14 13.77 37.70
N ALA A 509 15.14 14.92 37.01
CA ALA A 509 16.12 15.96 37.26
C ALA A 509 16.18 16.19 38.78
N GLY A 510 17.37 16.01 39.35
CA GLY A 510 17.55 16.07 40.80
C GLY A 510 16.95 17.35 41.38
N ARG A 511 16.34 17.22 42.56
CA ARG A 511 16.30 18.32 43.52
C ARG A 511 17.71 18.81 43.80
#